data_AF-A0A7V9QLZ5-F1
#
_entry.id   AF-A0A7V9QLZ5-F1
#
_cell.length_a   1.000
_cell.length_b   1.000
_cell.length_c   1.000
_cell.angle_alpha   90.00
_cell.angle_beta   90.00
_cell.angle_gamma   90.00
#
_symmetry.space_group_name_H-M   'P 1'
#
loop_
_entity.id
_entity.type
_entity.pdbx_description
1 polymer ?
#
loop_
_entity_poly.entity_id
_entity_poly.type
_entity_poly.pdbx_seq_one_letter_code
_entity_poly.pdbx_strand_id
1 'polypeptide(L)'
;MTEASNDSSIPQDAQRREDLQRITALVQHSLNNPLAALLAEAQLLGMETLDPEHRAAVDRMTELVRRLITLVRDLDSKVSDRTFPR
;
A
#
# COMPACT_ATOMS: atom_id res chain seq x y z
N MET A 1 -10.12 23.26 -45.65
CA MET A 1 -9.11 23.88 -44.76
C MET A 1 -9.36 23.36 -43.36
N THR A 2 -8.49 22.43 -42.97
CA THR A 2 -7.98 22.12 -41.62
C THR A 2 -8.99 21.84 -40.51
N GLU A 3 -9.29 20.54 -40.35
CA GLU A 3 -9.56 19.91 -39.06
C GLU A 3 -8.31 20.03 -38.18
N ALA A 4 -8.41 20.75 -37.08
CA ALA A 4 -7.45 20.71 -35.98
C ALA A 4 -8.25 20.55 -34.68
N SER A 5 -8.78 19.35 -34.47
CA SER A 5 -9.31 18.89 -33.19
C SER A 5 -8.59 17.61 -32.83
N ASN A 6 -7.40 17.74 -32.27
CA ASN A 6 -6.83 16.73 -31.38
C ASN A 6 -5.53 17.26 -30.78
N ASP A 7 -5.17 16.77 -29.58
CA ASP A 7 -3.82 16.83 -28.98
C ASP A 7 -3.60 17.76 -27.76
N SER A 8 -4.62 17.98 -26.91
CA SER A 8 -4.40 18.58 -25.57
C SER A 8 -4.53 17.59 -24.40
N SER A 9 -4.96 16.35 -24.65
CA SER A 9 -5.28 15.35 -23.62
C SER A 9 -4.10 14.46 -23.22
N ILE A 10 -3.13 14.23 -24.11
CA ILE A 10 -1.98 13.34 -23.87
C ILE A 10 -1.06 13.83 -22.72
N PRO A 11 -0.77 15.15 -22.57
CA PRO A 11 0.10 15.63 -21.50
C PRO A 11 -0.52 15.51 -20.09
N GLN A 12 -1.84 15.64 -19.98
CA GLN A 12 -2.53 15.61 -18.68
C GLN A 12 -2.63 14.19 -18.11
N ASP A 13 -2.86 13.19 -18.96
CA ASP A 13 -2.93 11.78 -18.52
C ASP A 13 -1.56 11.24 -18.09
N ALA A 14 -0.50 11.65 -18.78
CA ALA A 14 0.89 11.34 -18.38
C ALA A 14 1.24 11.97 -17.04
N GLN A 15 0.95 13.27 -16.87
CA GLN A 15 1.20 13.98 -15.61
C GLN A 15 0.42 13.36 -14.44
N ARG A 16 -0.86 13.03 -14.66
CA ARG A 16 -1.70 12.38 -13.66
C ARG A 16 -1.16 11.02 -13.25
N ARG A 17 -0.62 10.24 -14.20
CA ARG A 17 0.01 8.94 -13.92
C ARG A 17 1.26 9.10 -13.06
N GLU A 18 2.12 10.05 -13.38
CA GLU A 18 3.31 10.35 -12.58
C GLU A 18 2.95 10.81 -11.17
N ASP A 19 1.93 11.64 -11.02
CA ASP A 19 1.46 12.10 -9.72
C ASP A 19 0.91 10.95 -8.87
N LEU A 20 0.13 10.04 -9.47
CA LEU A 20 -0.37 8.84 -8.80
C LEU A 20 0.76 7.89 -8.38
N GLN A 21 1.76 7.70 -9.23
CA GLN A 21 2.94 6.90 -8.90
C GLN A 21 3.71 7.51 -7.73
N ARG A 22 3.91 8.83 -7.73
CA ARG A 22 4.59 9.56 -6.66
C ARG A 22 3.85 9.45 -5.33
N ILE A 23 2.54 9.66 -5.33
CA ILE A 23 1.70 9.54 -4.13
C ILE A 23 1.74 8.11 -3.60
N THR A 24 1.63 7.12 -4.49
CA THR A 24 1.66 5.70 -4.10
C THR A 24 2.99 5.34 -3.44
N ALA A 25 4.12 5.76 -4.03
CA ALA A 25 5.45 5.53 -3.48
C ALA A 25 5.63 6.22 -2.10
N LEU A 26 5.13 7.45 -1.95
CA LEU A 26 5.14 8.16 -0.68
C LEU A 26 4.35 7.40 0.40
N VAL A 27 3.13 6.97 0.09
CA VAL A 27 2.29 6.20 1.01
C VAL A 27 2.96 4.89 1.40
N GLN A 28 3.50 4.14 0.43
CA GLN A 28 4.23 2.91 0.70
C GLN A 28 5.42 3.15 1.62
N HIS A 29 6.24 4.15 1.33
CA HIS A 29 7.40 4.48 2.15
C HIS A 29 7.01 4.87 3.58
N SER A 30 6.01 5.75 3.73
CA SER A 30 5.54 6.21 5.03
C SER A 30 4.90 5.10 5.87
N LEU A 31 4.28 4.10 5.24
CA LEU A 31 3.63 2.99 5.95
C LEU A 31 4.56 1.80 6.23
N ASN A 32 5.57 1.56 5.40
CA ASN A 32 6.46 0.41 5.56
C ASN A 32 7.17 0.42 6.93
N ASN A 33 7.66 1.58 7.38
CA ASN A 33 8.37 1.71 8.66
C ASN A 33 7.47 1.41 9.88
N PRO A 34 6.32 2.09 10.07
CA PRO A 34 5.44 1.80 11.20
C PRO A 34 4.84 0.39 11.15
N LEU A 35 4.53 -0.15 9.97
CA LEU A 35 4.03 -1.54 9.86
C LEU A 35 5.11 -2.57 10.21
N ALA A 36 6.36 -2.34 9.82
CA ALA A 36 7.48 -3.19 10.22
C ALA A 36 7.70 -3.14 11.74
N ALA A 37 7.63 -1.94 12.34
CA ALA A 37 7.71 -1.77 13.79
C ALA A 37 6.57 -2.50 14.51
N LEU A 38 5.31 -2.32 14.08
CA LEU A 38 4.16 -3.02 14.66
C LEU A 38 4.28 -4.54 14.56
N LEU A 39 4.81 -5.05 13.45
CA LEU A 39 5.06 -6.49 13.28
C LEU A 39 6.11 -6.97 14.29
N ALA A 40 7.21 -6.24 14.43
CA ALA A 40 8.27 -6.57 15.38
C ALA A 40 7.75 -6.58 16.82
N GLU A 41 7.00 -5.55 17.23
CA GLU A 41 6.38 -5.48 18.56
C GLU A 41 5.42 -6.64 18.82
N ALA A 42 4.56 -6.99 17.85
CA ALA A 42 3.65 -8.13 17.98
C ALA A 42 4.42 -9.46 18.09
N GLN A 43 5.52 -9.62 17.35
CA GLN A 43 6.38 -10.80 17.43
C GLN A 43 7.10 -10.90 18.77
N LEU A 44 7.66 -9.78 19.27
CA LEU A 44 8.30 -9.72 20.59
C LEU A 44 7.31 -10.09 21.69
N LEU A 45 6.11 -9.50 21.68
CA LEU A 45 5.06 -9.85 22.63
C LEU A 45 4.64 -11.33 22.53
N GLY A 46 4.64 -11.89 21.31
CA GLY A 46 4.35 -13.31 21.08
C GLY A 46 5.37 -14.28 21.67
N MET A 47 6.59 -13.81 22.00
CA MET A 47 7.64 -14.59 22.66
C MET A 47 7.48 -14.66 24.19
N GLU A 48 6.66 -13.78 24.76
CA GLU A 48 6.37 -13.74 26.20
C GLU A 48 5.49 -14.93 26.64
N THR A 49 5.49 -15.20 27.95
CA THR A 49 4.51 -16.11 28.55
C THR A 49 3.19 -15.37 28.70
N LEU A 50 2.21 -15.74 27.87
CA LEU A 50 0.90 -15.09 27.79
C LEU A 50 -0.20 -16.06 28.18
N ASP A 51 -1.24 -15.54 28.83
CA ASP A 51 -2.50 -16.27 28.97
C ASP A 51 -3.08 -16.64 27.60
N PRO A 52 -3.85 -17.74 27.47
CA PRO A 52 -4.35 -18.21 26.19
C PRO A 52 -5.14 -17.17 25.40
N GLU A 53 -5.94 -16.35 26.09
CA GLU A 53 -6.73 -15.27 25.47
C GLU A 53 -5.82 -14.18 24.88
N HIS A 54 -4.80 -13.76 25.63
CA HIS A 54 -3.82 -12.78 25.18
C HIS A 54 -2.98 -13.32 24.02
N ARG A 55 -2.55 -14.58 24.07
CA ARG A 55 -1.84 -15.22 22.95
C ARG A 55 -2.68 -15.21 21.67
N ALA A 56 -3.94 -15.59 21.76
CA ALA A 56 -4.85 -15.55 20.63
C ALA A 56 -5.05 -14.13 20.08
N ALA A 57 -5.04 -13.09 20.94
CA ALA A 57 -5.10 -11.70 20.51
C ALA A 57 -3.83 -11.28 19.75
N VAL A 58 -2.65 -11.63 20.25
CA VAL A 58 -1.36 -11.34 19.60
C VAL A 58 -1.24 -12.05 18.24
N ASP A 59 -1.72 -13.29 18.12
CA ASP A 59 -1.75 -14.01 16.85
C ASP A 59 -2.65 -13.29 15.83
N ARG A 60 -3.83 -12.82 16.25
CA ARG A 60 -4.72 -12.01 15.39
C ARG A 60 -4.07 -10.69 14.99
N MET A 61 -3.41 -10.00 15.91
CA MET A 61 -2.69 -8.75 15.61
C MET A 61 -1.59 -8.98 14.57
N THR A 62 -0.78 -10.01 14.76
CA THR A 62 0.31 -10.38 13.84
C THR A 62 -0.23 -10.65 12.43
N GLU A 63 -1.33 -11.40 12.32
CA GLU A 63 -1.97 -11.70 11.05
C GLU A 63 -2.52 -10.43 10.36
N LEU A 64 -3.16 -9.54 11.12
CA LEU A 64 -3.67 -8.27 10.59
C LEU A 64 -2.53 -7.37 10.07
N VAL A 65 -1.43 -7.25 10.81
CA VAL A 65 -0.27 -6.45 10.38
C VAL A 65 0.36 -7.05 9.11
N ARG A 66 0.49 -8.37 9.03
CA ARG A 66 0.99 -9.05 7.81
C ARG A 66 0.11 -8.76 6.61
N ARG A 67 -1.22 -8.82 6.77
CA ARG A 67 -2.17 -8.47 5.70
C ARG A 67 -2.02 -7.01 5.26
N LEU A 68 -1.86 -6.09 6.21
CA LEU A 68 -1.63 -4.68 5.90
C LEU A 68 -0.33 -4.47 5.11
N ILE A 69 0.76 -5.12 5.50
CA ILE A 69 2.04 -5.07 4.77
C ILE A 69 1.84 -5.54 3.33
N THR A 70 1.15 -6.66 3.11
CA THR A 70 0.85 -7.15 1.75
C THR A 70 0.01 -6.15 0.96
N LEU A 71 -1.05 -5.60 1.55
CA LEU A 71 -1.90 -4.60 0.88
C LEU A 71 -1.12 -3.34 0.47
N VAL A 72 -0.21 -2.87 1.32
CA VAL A 72 0.63 -1.70 1.02
C VAL A 72 1.63 -2.03 -0.10
N ARG A 73 2.25 -3.22 -0.08
CA ARG A 73 3.15 -3.66 -1.15
C ARG A 73 2.44 -3.76 -2.50
N ASP A 74 1.20 -4.23 -2.50
CA ASP A 74 0.38 -4.39 -3.72
C ASP A 74 -0.28 -3.08 -4.19
N LEU A 75 -0.13 -1.97 -3.47
CA LEU A 75 -0.83 -0.72 -3.74
C LEU A 75 -0.56 -0.18 -5.15
N ASP A 76 0.70 -0.20 -5.59
CA ASP A 76 1.10 0.26 -6.94
C ASP A 76 0.45 -0.56 -8.06
N SER A 77 0.43 -1.89 -7.92
CA SER A 77 -0.26 -2.77 -8.87
C SER A 77 -1.75 -2.49 -8.89
N LYS A 78 -2.39 -2.34 -7.72
CA LYS A 78 -3.85 -2.09 -7.62
C LYS A 78 -4.26 -0.72 -8.17
N VAL A 79 -3.43 0.30 -7.98
CA VAL A 79 -3.66 1.64 -8.53
C VAL A 79 -3.49 1.61 -10.05
N SER A 80 -2.47 0.91 -10.54
CA SER A 80 -2.22 0.72 -11.97
C SER A 80 -3.38 -0.01 -12.66
N ASP A 81 -3.84 -1.14 -12.11
CA ASP A 81 -4.92 -1.96 -12.69
C ASP A 81 -6.27 -1.24 -12.73
N ARG A 82 -6.57 -0.41 -11.72
CA ARG A 82 -7.84 0.36 -11.65
C ARG A 82 -7.84 1.61 -12.51
N THR A 83 -6.70 2.25 -12.67
CA THR A 83 -6.61 3.56 -13.34
C THR A 83 -6.29 3.40 -14.83
N PHE A 84 -5.58 2.34 -15.21
CA PHE A 84 -5.15 2.08 -16.59
C PHE A 84 -5.31 0.58 -16.93
N PRO A 85 -6.55 0.10 -17.12
CA PRO A 85 -6.80 -1.28 -17.53
C PRO A 85 -6.15 -1.55 -18.91
N ARG A 86 -5.47 -2.69 -19.03
CA ARG A 86 -4.82 -3.14 -20.27
C ARG A 86 -5.82 -3.47 -21.38
#